data_AF-A0A954RR01-F1
#
_entry.id   AF-A0A954RR01-F1
#
_cell.length_a   1.000
_cell.length_b   1.000
_cell.length_c   1.000
_cell.angle_alpha   90.00
_cell.angle_beta   90.00
_cell.angle_gamma   90.00
#
_symmetry.space_group_name_H-M   'P 1'
#
loop_
_entity.id
_entity.type
_entity.pdbx_description
1 polymer ?
#
loop_
_entity_poly.entity_id
_entity_poly.type
_entity_poly.pdbx_seq_one_letter_code
_entity_poly.pdbx_strand_id
1 'polypeptide(L)'
;MEIRLIVTGRMYHLAAELPEQFDLPEGATLRDALEWVQSADEVELPGSCLVAVNGEHCGTIATYTNRGLAAGDELALIAPVAGG
;
A
#
# COMPACT_ATOMS: atom_id res chain seq x y z
N MET A 1 -2.72 -13.27 -8.10
CA MET A 1 -3.09 -12.03 -8.80
C MET A 1 -2.03 -11.01 -8.51
N GLU A 2 -1.48 -10.41 -9.56
CA GLU A 2 -0.41 -9.43 -9.46
C GLU A 2 -0.99 -8.07 -9.08
N ILE A 3 -0.37 -7.40 -8.12
CA ILE A 3 -0.70 -6.05 -7.65
C ILE A 3 0.51 -5.15 -7.86
N ARG A 4 0.31 -3.95 -8.38
CA ARG A 4 1.36 -2.94 -8.52
C ARG A 4 1.46 -2.11 -7.24
N LEU A 5 2.65 -1.97 -6.69
CA LEU A 5 2.92 -1.16 -5.51
C LEU A 5 3.58 0.17 -5.89
N ILE A 6 3.06 1.26 -5.34
CA ILE A 6 3.67 2.58 -5.42
C ILE A 6 3.83 3.12 -4.00
N VAL A 7 5.06 3.43 -3.59
CA VAL A 7 5.34 4.08 -2.31
C VAL A 7 5.90 5.48 -2.54
N THR A 8 5.28 6.49 -1.93
CA THR A 8 5.65 7.89 -2.13
C THR A 8 5.63 8.69 -0.82
N GLY A 9 5.98 9.97 -0.91
CA GLY A 9 6.06 10.88 0.23
C GLY A 9 7.29 10.58 1.07
N ARG A 10 7.25 10.80 2.39
CA ARG A 10 8.43 10.62 3.27
C ARG A 10 8.97 9.18 3.34
N MET A 11 8.21 8.22 2.83
CA MET A 11 8.54 6.80 2.78
C MET A 11 9.07 6.34 1.43
N TYR A 12 9.43 7.26 0.52
CA TYR A 12 9.96 6.89 -0.80
C TYR A 12 11.19 5.98 -0.75
N HIS A 13 11.96 6.01 0.34
CA HIS A 13 13.13 5.13 0.51
C HIS A 13 12.72 3.65 0.53
N LEU A 14 11.53 3.32 1.06
CA LEU A 14 11.00 1.96 1.05
C LEU A 14 10.68 1.46 -0.37
N ALA A 15 10.47 2.36 -1.33
CA ALA A 15 10.27 1.97 -2.73
C ALA A 15 11.53 1.33 -3.34
N ALA A 16 12.70 1.49 -2.72
CA ALA A 16 13.93 0.83 -3.15
C ALA A 16 14.07 -0.60 -2.59
N GLU A 17 13.36 -0.91 -1.51
CA GLU A 17 13.45 -2.18 -0.78
C GLU A 17 12.26 -3.09 -1.09
N LEU A 18 11.06 -2.50 -1.23
CA LEU A 18 9.85 -3.18 -1.62
C LEU A 18 9.81 -3.38 -3.14
N PRO A 19 9.29 -4.52 -3.63
CA PRO A 19 9.14 -4.72 -5.07
C PRO A 19 8.04 -3.82 -5.64
N GLU A 20 8.21 -3.41 -6.89
CA GLU A 20 7.20 -2.62 -7.62
C GLU A 20 5.91 -3.42 -7.88
N GLN A 21 5.98 -4.75 -7.82
CA GLN A 21 4.85 -5.66 -8.04
C GLN A 21 4.96 -6.86 -7.10
N PHE A 22 3.82 -7.38 -6.66
CA PHE A 22 3.77 -8.56 -5.82
C PHE A 22 2.49 -9.39 -6.07
N ASP A 23 2.59 -10.68 -5.78
CA ASP A 23 1.49 -11.62 -5.95
C ASP A 23 0.67 -11.80 -4.67
N LEU A 24 -0.64 -11.71 -4.79
CA LEU A 24 -1.60 -12.11 -3.76
C LEU A 24 -2.50 -13.26 -4.25
N PRO A 25 -3.10 -14.05 -3.35
CA PRO A 25 -4.14 -15.00 -3.72
C PRO A 25 -5.31 -14.33 -4.46
N GLU A 26 -6.02 -15.07 -5.31
CA GLU A 26 -7.26 -14.57 -5.91
C GLU A 26 -8.30 -14.25 -4.83
N GLY A 27 -9.01 -13.13 -4.99
CA GLY A 27 -9.98 -12.65 -4.03
C GLY A 27 -9.38 -12.01 -2.78
N ALA A 28 -8.06 -11.77 -2.75
CA ALA A 28 -7.44 -11.02 -1.66
C ALA A 28 -7.98 -9.59 -1.55
N THR A 29 -7.82 -9.03 -0.37
CA THR A 29 -8.36 -7.73 0.02
C THR A 29 -7.23 -6.71 0.22
N LEU A 30 -7.62 -5.44 0.35
CA LEU A 30 -6.70 -4.36 0.68
C LEU A 30 -5.95 -4.64 1.99
N ARG A 31 -6.61 -5.27 2.98
CA ARG A 31 -5.96 -5.71 4.22
C ARG A 31 -4.82 -6.68 3.94
N ASP A 32 -5.06 -7.71 3.15
CA ASP A 32 -4.07 -8.75 2.84
C ASP A 32 -2.85 -8.15 2.14
N ALA A 33 -3.09 -7.17 1.25
CA ALA A 33 -2.02 -6.42 0.59
C ALA A 33 -1.17 -5.60 1.58
N LEU A 34 -1.81 -4.90 2.52
CA LEU A 34 -1.11 -4.11 3.54
C LEU A 34 -0.34 -4.99 4.55
N GLU A 35 -0.88 -6.15 4.90
CA GLU A 35 -0.18 -7.15 5.72
C GLU A 35 1.04 -7.71 4.98
N TRP A 36 0.91 -8.01 3.68
CA TRP A 36 2.03 -8.43 2.84
C TRP A 36 3.15 -7.38 2.85
N VAL A 37 2.82 -6.11 2.60
CA VAL A 37 3.82 -5.02 2.57
C VAL A 37 4.55 -4.87 3.90
N GLN A 38 3.82 -4.89 5.03
CA GLN A 38 4.43 -4.78 6.36
C GLN A 38 5.29 -6.01 6.71
N SER A 39 4.97 -7.19 6.15
CA SER A 39 5.73 -8.42 6.37
C SER A 39 6.99 -8.54 5.50
N ALA A 40 6.99 -7.92 4.32
CA ALA A 40 8.05 -8.09 3.32
C ALA A 40 9.40 -7.52 3.77
N ASP A 41 9.39 -6.56 4.71
CA ASP A 41 10.60 -5.86 5.13
C ASP A 41 10.55 -5.41 6.61
N GLU A 42 9.67 -6.04 7.41
CA GLU A 42 9.40 -5.65 8.82
C GLU A 42 9.10 -4.15 9.00
N VAL A 43 8.57 -3.52 7.96
CA VAL A 43 8.30 -2.08 7.93
C VAL A 43 7.01 -1.77 8.67
N GLU A 44 7.10 -0.85 9.64
CA GLU A 44 5.93 -0.23 10.23
C GLU A 44 5.44 0.94 9.38
N LEU A 45 4.27 0.79 8.77
CA LEU A 45 3.61 1.89 8.06
C LEU A 45 2.94 2.84 9.08
N PRO A 46 3.25 4.16 9.07
CA PRO A 46 2.60 5.10 9.97
C PRO A 46 1.08 5.08 9.78
N GLY A 47 0.32 5.12 10.88
CA GLY A 47 -1.15 5.11 10.83
C GLY A 47 -1.75 6.23 9.97
N SER A 48 -1.06 7.35 9.79
CA SER A 48 -1.48 8.47 8.95
C SER A 48 -1.09 8.35 7.46
N CYS A 49 -0.40 7.28 7.07
CA CYS A 49 -0.09 7.00 5.66
C CYS A 49 -1.40 6.81 4.89
N LEU A 50 -1.58 7.56 3.81
CA LEU A 50 -2.75 7.44 2.95
C LEU A 50 -2.62 6.19 2.08
N VAL A 51 -3.76 5.57 1.83
CA VAL A 51 -3.91 4.37 1.02
C VAL A 51 -4.84 4.69 -0.13
N ALA A 52 -4.41 4.39 -1.35
CA ALA A 52 -5.26 4.52 -2.54
C ALA A 52 -5.15 3.27 -3.43
N VAL A 53 -6.26 2.91 -4.07
CA VAL A 53 -6.32 1.81 -5.04
C VAL A 53 -6.79 2.38 -6.38
N ASN A 54 -6.01 2.23 -7.44
CA ASN A 54 -6.27 2.81 -8.76
C ASN A 54 -6.61 4.32 -8.71
N GLY A 55 -5.89 5.06 -7.86
CA GLY A 55 -6.10 6.49 -7.64
C GLY A 55 -7.30 6.85 -6.74
N GLU A 56 -8.09 5.88 -6.30
CA GLU A 56 -9.20 6.09 -5.37
C GLU A 56 -8.72 6.06 -3.92
N HIS A 57 -8.87 7.17 -3.19
CA HIS A 57 -8.51 7.26 -1.77
C HIS A 57 -9.39 6.34 -0.92
N CYS A 58 -8.75 5.36 -0.28
CA CYS A 58 -9.38 4.34 0.55
C CYS A 58 -9.29 4.63 2.06
N GLY A 59 -8.57 5.70 2.45
CA GLY A 59 -8.37 6.12 3.83
C GLY A 59 -6.88 6.14 4.21
N THR A 60 -6.60 5.92 5.50
CA THR A 60 -5.24 5.81 6.02
C THR A 60 -4.97 4.42 6.56
N ILE A 61 -3.70 4.04 6.80
CA ILE A 61 -3.36 2.76 7.45
C ILE A 61 -4.15 2.53 8.74
N ALA A 62 -4.44 3.58 9.50
CA ALA A 62 -5.24 3.47 10.72
C ALA A 62 -6.76 3.29 10.48
N THR A 63 -7.31 3.76 9.36
CA THR A 63 -8.77 3.90 9.17
C THR A 63 -9.29 3.58 7.76
N TYR A 64 -8.57 2.77 6.98
CA TYR A 64 -8.97 2.46 5.60
C TYR A 64 -10.23 1.60 5.52
N THR A 65 -10.96 1.73 4.41
CA THR A 65 -12.07 0.84 4.07
C THR A 65 -11.52 -0.41 3.40
N ASN A 66 -11.68 -1.57 4.03
CA ASN A 66 -11.24 -2.82 3.42
C ASN A 66 -12.12 -3.15 2.21
N ARG A 67 -11.50 -3.47 1.07
CA ARG A 67 -12.17 -3.81 -0.20
C ARG A 67 -11.45 -4.97 -0.87
N GLY A 68 -12.16 -5.68 -1.76
CA GLY A 68 -11.53 -6.65 -2.64
C GLY A 68 -10.60 -5.97 -3.64
N LEU A 69 -9.51 -6.63 -3.96
CA LEU A 69 -8.58 -6.24 -5.03
C LEU A 69 -8.78 -7.16 -6.25
N ALA A 70 -8.42 -6.64 -7.41
CA ALA A 70 -8.39 -7.37 -8.67
C ALA A 70 -6.95 -7.43 -9.22
N ALA A 71 -6.71 -8.38 -10.13
CA ALA A 71 -5.43 -8.46 -10.82
C ALA A 71 -5.14 -7.17 -11.61
N GLY A 72 -3.92 -6.67 -11.47
CA GLY A 72 -3.47 -5.43 -12.09
C GLY A 72 -3.87 -4.16 -11.34
N ASP A 73 -4.52 -4.26 -10.18
CA ASP A 73 -4.80 -3.10 -9.34
C ASP A 73 -3.49 -2.43 -8.88
N GLU A 74 -3.52 -1.11 -8.83
CA GLU A 74 -2.43 -0.27 -8.35
C GLU A 74 -2.70 0.16 -6.90
N LEU A 75 -1.86 -0.30 -5.97
CA LEU A 75 -1.86 0.11 -4.57
C LEU A 75 -0.83 1.22 -4.35
N ALA A 76 -1.30 2.40 -3.94
CA ALA A 76 -0.44 3.51 -3.58
C ALA A 76 -0.43 3.76 -2.06
N LEU A 77 0.76 3.83 -1.49
CA LEU A 77 1.05 4.21 -0.10
C LEU A 77 1.73 5.57 -0.08
N ILE A 78 1.08 6.57 0.53
CA ILE A 78 1.54 7.96 0.49
C ILE A 78 1.75 8.43 1.93
N ALA A 79 3.01 8.51 2.34
CA ALA A 79 3.35 9.02 3.65
C ALA A 79 3.25 10.56 3.68
N PRO A 80 2.57 11.18 4.66
CA PRO A 80 2.48 12.63 4.75
C PRO A 80 3.87 13.27 4.78
N VAL A 81 4.14 14.19 3.86
CA VAL A 81 5.32 15.06 3.95
C VAL A 81 4.98 16.19 4.92
N ALA A 82 5.87 16.49 5.87
CA ALA A 82 5.70 17.68 6.70
C ALA A 82 5.76 18.90 5.78
N GLY A 83 4.66 19.65 5.68
CA GLY A 83 4.63 20.90 4.94
C GLY A 83 5.54 21.92 5.62
N GLY A 84 6.49 22.46 4.84
CA GLY A 84 7.23 23.68 5.18
C GLY A 84 6.49 24.91 4.69
#